data_AF-A0A2P2LB10-F1
#
_entry.id   AF-A0A2P2LB10-F1
#
_cell.length_a   1.000
_cell.length_b   1.000
_cell.length_c   1.000
_cell.angle_alpha   90.00
_cell.angle_beta   90.00
_cell.angle_gamma   90.00
#
_symmetry.space_group_name_H-M   'P 1'
#
loop_
_entity.id
_entity.type
_entity.pdbx_description
1 polymer ?
#
loop_
_entity_poly.entity_id
_entity_poly.type
_entity_poly.pdbx_seq_one_letter_code
_entity_poly.pdbx_strand_id
1 'polypeptide(L)'
;MQVSRSIGDVYLKKAEFNREPLYAKFRLRQPFKRPILSSEPSISVHELQSDDRFLIFASDGLWEHLSNQEAVDIVESNPHNGIARRLVKTALQEAAKKREMRYSDLKKIDRGVRRHFHDDISVIVMFFDSNLVSRASSVKGPSVSVRGVGVNLPAKSLAPCATPTELTSN
;
A
#
# COMPACT_ATOMS: atom_id res chain seq x y z
N MET A 1 2.28 0.82 12.43
CA MET A 1 3.01 -0.45 12.14
C MET A 1 4.52 -0.24 11.93
N GLN A 2 5.34 -1.30 12.03
CA GLN A 2 6.76 -1.29 11.62
C GLN A 2 6.90 -1.90 10.21
N VAL A 3 7.58 -1.19 9.30
CA VAL A 3 7.75 -1.60 7.90
C VAL A 3 8.93 -2.58 7.76
N SER A 4 8.69 -3.74 7.15
CA SER A 4 9.73 -4.75 6.84
C SER A 4 10.18 -4.74 5.38
N ARG A 5 9.47 -4.00 4.52
CA ARG A 5 9.74 -3.90 3.08
C ARG A 5 9.54 -2.47 2.59
N SER A 6 10.49 -1.93 1.84
CA SER A 6 10.38 -0.58 1.26
C SER A 6 11.07 -0.51 -0.09
N ILE A 7 10.69 0.47 -0.92
CA ILE A 7 11.48 0.90 -2.08
C ILE A 7 12.41 2.01 -1.58
N GLY A 8 13.66 2.04 -2.06
CA GLY A 8 14.66 2.98 -1.55
C GLY A 8 15.43 2.42 -0.34
N ASP A 9 15.67 3.22 0.69
CA ASP A 9 16.38 2.85 1.94
C ASP A 9 17.59 1.95 1.75
N VAL A 10 18.41 2.21 0.72
CA VAL A 10 19.51 1.33 0.32
C VAL A 10 20.51 1.09 1.45
N TYR A 11 20.66 2.07 2.35
CA TYR A 11 21.50 2.01 3.55
C TYR A 11 21.05 0.98 4.60
N LEU A 12 19.83 0.44 4.49
CA LEU A 12 19.30 -0.67 5.31
C LEU A 12 19.28 -2.00 4.55
N LYS A 13 19.68 -2.00 3.28
CA LYS A 13 19.68 -3.18 2.39
C LYS A 13 21.09 -3.65 2.08
N LYS A 14 22.00 -2.71 1.89
CA LYS A 14 23.39 -2.95 1.52
C LYS A 14 24.30 -2.20 2.49
N ALA A 15 25.13 -2.94 3.21
CA ALA A 15 26.00 -2.40 4.25
C ALA A 15 26.97 -1.35 3.71
N GLU A 16 27.39 -1.48 2.45
CA GLU A 16 28.27 -0.51 1.77
C GLU A 16 27.65 0.90 1.60
N PHE A 17 26.34 1.07 1.80
CA PHE A 17 25.69 2.40 1.79
C PHE A 17 25.42 2.93 3.19
N ASN A 18 25.69 2.16 4.25
CA ASN A 18 25.57 2.61 5.63
C ASN A 18 26.84 3.34 6.10
N ARG A 19 27.27 4.35 5.33
CA ARG A 19 28.46 5.16 5.60
C ARG A 19 28.31 6.56 5.03
N GLU A 20 29.29 7.42 5.26
CA GLU A 20 29.31 8.77 4.70
C GLU A 20 29.21 8.72 3.16
N PRO A 21 28.42 9.61 2.52
CA PRO A 21 27.84 10.86 3.03
C PRO A 21 26.47 10.74 3.74
N LEU A 22 26.00 9.54 4.11
CA LEU A 22 24.74 9.37 4.81
C LEU A 22 24.76 10.09 6.19
N TYR A 23 23.75 10.92 6.45
CA TYR A 23 23.61 11.60 7.73
C TYR A 23 23.65 10.62 8.91
N ALA A 24 24.38 10.97 9.97
CA ALA A 24 24.62 10.11 11.13
C ALA A 24 23.32 9.53 11.74
N LYS A 25 22.21 10.28 11.71
CA LYS A 25 20.90 9.82 12.19
C LYS A 25 20.31 8.62 11.45
N PHE A 26 20.75 8.35 10.22
CA PHE A 26 20.31 7.21 9.40
C PHE A 26 21.35 6.07 9.37
N ARG A 27 22.56 6.29 9.90
CA ARG A 27 23.59 5.27 9.99
C ARG A 27 23.28 4.32 11.15
N LEU A 28 23.45 3.03 10.92
CA LEU A 28 23.36 2.01 11.95
C LEU A 28 24.70 1.94 12.68
N ARG A 29 24.65 1.79 14.01
CA ARG A 29 25.87 1.71 14.83
C ARG A 29 26.67 0.43 14.56
N GLN A 30 25.98 -0.66 14.24
CA GLN A 30 26.59 -1.96 14.03
C GLN A 30 26.48 -2.37 12.55
N PRO A 31 27.55 -2.94 11.96
CA PRO A 31 27.48 -3.51 10.63
C PRO A 31 26.47 -4.66 10.57
N PHE A 32 25.76 -4.78 9.45
CA PHE A 32 24.85 -5.89 9.18
C PHE A 32 25.35 -6.71 7.99
N LYS A 33 25.22 -8.04 8.09
CA LYS A 33 25.64 -8.97 7.02
C LYS A 33 24.51 -9.32 6.06
N ARG A 34 23.24 -9.13 6.48
CA ARG A 34 22.04 -9.43 5.68
C ARG A 34 21.15 -8.18 5.59
N PRO A 35 20.45 -7.96 4.48
CA PRO A 35 19.51 -6.86 4.34
C PRO A 35 18.48 -6.84 5.48
N ILE A 36 18.26 -5.68 6.09
CA ILE A 36 17.25 -5.50 7.15
C ILE A 36 15.86 -5.29 6.53
N LEU A 37 15.81 -4.60 5.39
CA LEU A 37 14.60 -4.41 4.60
C LEU A 37 14.70 -5.16 3.26
N SER A 38 13.56 -5.63 2.76
CA SER A 38 13.45 -6.11 1.38
C SER A 38 12.78 -5.06 0.49
N SER A 39 13.12 -5.02 -0.80
CA SER A 39 12.32 -4.31 -1.82
C SER A 39 11.31 -5.21 -2.54
N GLU A 40 11.33 -6.50 -2.26
CA GLU A 40 10.49 -7.47 -2.96
C GLU A 40 9.03 -7.37 -2.49
N PRO A 41 8.08 -7.05 -3.39
CA PRO A 41 6.68 -6.96 -3.03
C PRO A 41 6.09 -8.34 -2.71
N SER A 42 4.93 -8.36 -2.07
CA SER A 42 4.07 -9.54 -2.10
C SER A 42 3.16 -9.42 -3.31
N ILE A 43 3.05 -10.49 -4.11
CA ILE A 43 2.22 -10.52 -5.30
C ILE A 43 1.10 -11.53 -5.07
N SER A 44 -0.14 -11.05 -5.10
CA SER A 44 -1.35 -11.88 -5.12
C SER A 44 -2.11 -11.66 -6.43
N VAL A 45 -2.78 -12.71 -6.89
CA VAL A 45 -3.62 -12.67 -8.09
C VAL A 45 -5.01 -13.13 -7.66
N HIS A 46 -6.02 -12.32 -7.98
CA HIS A 46 -7.43 -12.61 -7.74
C HIS A 46 -8.18 -12.47 -9.06
N GLU A 47 -8.91 -13.52 -9.44
CA GLU A 47 -9.78 -13.48 -10.61
C GLU A 47 -11.10 -12.84 -10.19
N LEU A 48 -11.44 -11.71 -10.81
CA LEU A 48 -12.66 -10.98 -10.47
C LEU A 48 -13.89 -11.86 -10.71
N GLN A 49 -14.71 -11.98 -9.68
CA GLN A 49 -15.99 -12.67 -9.70
C GLN A 49 -17.14 -11.67 -9.86
N SER A 50 -18.34 -12.16 -10.15
CA SER A 50 -19.52 -11.30 -10.35
C SER A 50 -19.99 -10.58 -9.08
N ASP A 51 -19.63 -11.10 -7.91
CA ASP A 51 -19.91 -10.53 -6.59
C ASP A 51 -18.83 -9.55 -6.11
N ASP A 52 -17.69 -9.46 -6.81
CA ASP A 52 -16.69 -8.43 -6.56
C ASP A 52 -17.21 -7.06 -7.04
N ARG A 53 -17.53 -6.18 -6.08
CA ARG A 53 -18.11 -4.85 -6.38
C ARG A 53 -17.09 -3.73 -6.46
N PHE A 54 -16.08 -3.76 -5.61
CA PHE A 54 -15.07 -2.71 -5.53
C PHE A 54 -13.80 -3.17 -4.82
N LEU A 55 -12.74 -2.39 -4.98
CA LEU A 55 -11.46 -2.54 -4.29
C LEU A 55 -11.04 -1.21 -3.66
N ILE A 56 -10.63 -1.24 -2.39
CA ILE A 56 -10.12 -0.08 -1.66
C ILE A 56 -8.60 -0.21 -1.54
N PHE A 57 -7.87 0.73 -2.13
CA PHE A 57 -6.46 0.96 -1.81
C PHE A 57 -6.33 2.15 -0.89
N ALA A 58 -5.57 2.01 0.19
CA ALA A 58 -5.27 3.14 1.06
C ALA A 58 -3.91 3.00 1.75
N SER A 59 -3.34 4.14 2.15
CA SER A 59 -2.15 4.17 3.01
C SER A 59 -2.50 3.75 4.44
N ASP A 60 -1.49 3.34 5.21
CA ASP A 60 -1.63 2.99 6.63
C ASP A 60 -2.38 4.07 7.44
N GLY A 61 -2.22 5.34 7.07
CA GLY A 61 -2.98 6.45 7.69
C GLY A 61 -4.50 6.26 7.70
N LEU A 62 -5.10 5.52 6.75
CA LEU A 62 -6.52 5.15 6.83
C LEU A 62 -6.74 4.01 7.84
N TRP A 63 -5.96 2.94 7.70
CA TRP A 63 -6.14 1.67 8.43
C TRP A 63 -5.78 1.76 9.91
N GLU A 64 -5.02 2.76 10.33
CA GLU A 64 -4.78 3.08 11.74
C GLU A 64 -6.04 3.68 12.43
N HIS A 65 -7.05 4.10 11.64
CA HIS A 65 -8.29 4.72 12.14
C HIS A 65 -9.57 3.95 11.82
N LEU A 66 -9.59 3.16 10.74
CA LEU A 66 -10.74 2.34 10.35
C LEU A 66 -10.31 0.88 10.16
N SER A 67 -11.19 -0.04 10.58
CA SER A 67 -11.08 -1.44 10.20
C SER A 67 -11.46 -1.67 8.73
N ASN A 68 -11.05 -2.81 8.19
CA ASN A 68 -11.41 -3.21 6.83
C ASN A 68 -12.93 -3.23 6.63
N GLN A 69 -13.68 -3.76 7.62
CA GLN A 69 -15.13 -3.88 7.52
C GLN A 69 -15.81 -2.50 7.58
N GLU A 70 -15.39 -1.61 8.49
CA GLU A 70 -15.95 -0.24 8.54
C GLU A 70 -15.76 0.50 7.22
N ALA A 71 -14.59 0.34 6.58
CA ALA A 71 -14.34 0.95 5.27
C ALA A 71 -15.28 0.37 4.18
N VAL A 72 -15.48 -0.95 4.17
CA VAL A 72 -16.43 -1.63 3.27
C VAL A 72 -17.85 -1.14 3.50
N ASP A 73 -18.31 -1.08 4.75
CA ASP A 73 -19.65 -0.64 5.12
C ASP A 73 -19.90 0.81 4.69
N ILE A 74 -18.90 1.69 4.84
CA ILE A 74 -18.98 3.08 4.38
C ILE A 74 -19.13 3.14 2.86
N VAL A 75 -18.36 2.34 2.11
CA VAL A 75 -18.44 2.30 0.64
C VAL A 75 -19.79 1.77 0.17
N GLU A 76 -20.30 0.71 0.80
CA GLU A 76 -21.55 0.07 0.42
C GLU A 76 -22.79 0.92 0.74
N SER A 77 -22.78 1.63 1.87
CA SER A 77 -23.93 2.41 2.35
C SER A 77 -24.03 3.83 1.77
N ASN A 78 -23.11 4.24 0.87
CA ASN A 78 -23.04 5.62 0.39
C ASN A 78 -22.89 5.71 -1.14
N PRO A 79 -23.30 6.84 -1.75
CA PRO A 79 -23.05 7.08 -3.17
C PRO A 79 -21.55 7.06 -3.50
N HIS A 80 -21.21 6.56 -4.70
CA HIS A 80 -19.83 6.46 -5.16
C HIS A 80 -19.15 7.84 -5.27
N ASN A 81 -19.91 8.87 -5.65
CA ASN A 81 -19.38 10.22 -5.79
C ASN A 81 -18.90 10.77 -4.43
N GLY A 82 -17.61 11.09 -4.34
CA GLY A 82 -16.99 11.61 -3.13
C GLY A 82 -16.71 10.54 -2.06
N ILE A 83 -16.79 9.25 -2.39
CA ILE A 83 -16.62 8.19 -1.39
C ILE A 83 -15.23 8.16 -0.74
N ALA A 84 -14.17 8.37 -1.52
CA ALA A 84 -12.80 8.46 -0.98
C ALA A 84 -12.66 9.62 0.01
N ARG A 85 -13.25 10.78 -0.31
CA ARG A 85 -13.28 11.94 0.60
C ARG A 85 -14.06 11.63 1.89
N ARG A 86 -15.12 10.84 1.80
CA ARG A 86 -15.89 10.38 2.97
C ARG A 86 -15.04 9.48 3.85
N LEU A 87 -14.37 8.47 3.29
CA LEU A 87 -13.43 7.60 4.02
C LEU A 87 -12.35 8.41 4.76
N VAL A 88 -11.70 9.36 4.06
CA VAL A 88 -10.71 10.26 4.69
C VAL A 88 -11.33 11.09 5.80
N LYS A 89 -12.54 11.63 5.61
CA LYS A 89 -13.22 12.43 6.62
C LYS A 89 -13.55 11.59 7.86
N THR A 90 -14.08 10.38 7.69
CA THR A 90 -14.41 9.48 8.80
C THR A 90 -13.15 9.09 9.57
N ALA A 91 -12.07 8.73 8.88
CA ALA A 91 -10.80 8.40 9.52
C ALA A 91 -10.24 9.59 10.34
N LEU A 92 -10.33 10.81 9.83
CA LEU A 92 -9.92 12.01 10.58
C LEU A 92 -10.85 12.31 11.76
N GLN A 93 -12.15 11.98 11.68
CA GLN A 93 -13.06 12.11 12.82
C GLN A 93 -12.70 11.11 13.92
N GLU A 94 -12.39 9.86 13.57
CA GLU A 94 -11.89 8.86 14.52
C GLU A 94 -10.53 9.24 15.10
N ALA A 95 -9.63 9.80 14.28
CA ALA A 95 -8.35 10.34 14.77
C ALA A 95 -8.56 11.46 15.81
N ALA A 96 -9.49 12.38 15.55
CA ALA A 96 -9.83 13.46 16.49
C ALA A 96 -10.42 12.89 17.78
N LYS A 97 -11.33 11.92 17.67
CA LYS A 97 -11.95 11.23 18.82
C LYS A 97 -10.92 10.51 19.69
N LYS A 98 -9.98 9.76 19.09
CA LYS A 98 -8.86 9.10 19.79
C LYS A 98 -7.94 10.09 20.53
N ARG A 99 -7.95 11.35 20.12
CA ARG A 99 -7.17 12.45 20.72
C ARG A 99 -8.03 13.39 21.57
N GLU A 100 -9.26 12.98 21.89
CA GLU A 100 -10.21 13.71 22.72
C GLU A 100 -10.43 15.17 22.26
N MET A 101 -10.42 15.39 20.94
CA MET A 101 -10.56 16.72 20.36
C MET A 101 -11.62 16.74 19.25
N ARG A 102 -12.06 17.95 18.88
CA ARG A 102 -13.02 18.11 17.78
C ARG A 102 -12.30 17.99 16.43
N TYR A 103 -13.00 17.42 15.46
CA TYR A 103 -12.53 17.37 14.07
C TYR A 103 -12.16 18.76 13.51
N SER A 104 -12.91 19.81 13.90
CA SER A 104 -12.61 21.20 13.52
C SER A 104 -11.25 21.68 14.03
N ASP A 105 -10.85 21.20 15.20
CA ASP A 105 -9.63 21.64 15.88
C ASP A 105 -8.45 20.86 15.31
N LEU A 106 -8.62 19.55 15.07
CA LEU A 106 -7.65 18.72 14.34
C LEU A 106 -7.27 19.31 12.98
N LYS A 107 -8.25 19.85 12.25
CA LYS A 107 -8.04 20.47 10.93
C LYS A 107 -7.22 21.76 10.94
N LYS A 108 -7.18 22.45 12.08
CA LYS A 108 -6.46 23.73 12.25
C LYS A 108 -5.02 23.51 12.72
N ILE A 109 -4.63 22.29 13.05
CA ILE A 109 -3.27 21.99 13.49
C ILE A 109 -2.28 22.23 12.35
N ASP A 110 -1.24 23.00 12.66
CA ASP A 110 -0.21 23.36 11.71
C ASP A 110 0.60 22.15 11.20
N ARG A 111 1.12 22.32 9.98
CA ARG A 111 2.04 21.38 9.36
C ARG A 111 3.28 21.23 10.24
N GLY A 112 3.66 19.99 10.55
CA GLY A 112 4.76 19.66 11.46
C GLY A 112 4.26 19.00 12.74
N VAL A 113 3.37 19.65 13.48
CA VAL A 113 2.78 19.08 14.71
C VAL A 113 1.68 18.07 14.36
N ARG A 114 0.97 18.26 13.24
CA ARG A 114 -0.13 17.40 12.76
C ARG A 114 0.19 15.89 12.76
N ARG A 115 1.43 15.51 12.46
CA ARG A 115 1.87 14.09 12.42
C ARG A 115 1.79 13.37 13.77
N HIS A 116 1.72 14.10 14.89
CA HIS A 116 1.48 13.50 16.20
C HIS A 116 0.04 13.02 16.35
N PHE A 117 -0.89 13.55 15.54
CA PHE A 117 -2.31 13.24 15.63
C PHE A 117 -2.73 12.17 14.62
N HIS A 118 -2.28 12.30 13.37
CA HIS A 118 -2.55 11.33 12.30
C HIS A 118 -1.42 11.36 11.24
N ASP A 119 -1.24 10.24 10.53
CA ASP A 119 -0.36 10.18 9.37
C ASP A 119 -1.05 10.76 8.11
N ASP A 120 -0.33 10.91 7.01
CA ASP A 120 -0.93 11.30 5.74
C ASP A 120 -1.86 10.17 5.21
N ILE A 121 -3.10 10.54 4.87
CA ILE A 121 -4.15 9.60 4.46
C ILE A 121 -4.40 9.74 2.96
N SER A 122 -4.19 8.65 2.21
CA SER A 122 -4.52 8.54 0.79
C SER A 122 -5.46 7.36 0.58
N VAL A 123 -6.50 7.55 -0.24
CA VAL A 123 -7.53 6.53 -0.51
C VAL A 123 -7.90 6.54 -1.99
N ILE A 124 -7.96 5.36 -2.59
CA ILE A 124 -8.48 5.11 -3.93
C ILE A 124 -9.53 4.01 -3.80
N VAL A 125 -10.74 4.26 -4.33
CA VAL A 125 -11.80 3.25 -4.42
C VAL A 125 -12.05 2.98 -5.90
N MET A 126 -11.84 1.74 -6.32
CA MET A 126 -12.06 1.26 -7.69
C MET A 126 -13.34 0.45 -7.69
N PHE A 127 -14.35 0.87 -8.47
CA PHE A 127 -15.59 0.11 -8.65
C PHE A 127 -15.49 -0.77 -9.89
N PHE A 128 -15.99 -1.98 -9.80
CA PHE A 128 -16.06 -2.91 -10.92
C PHE A 128 -17.45 -2.85 -11.57
N ASP A 129 -17.47 -2.91 -12.89
CA ASP A 129 -18.72 -3.06 -13.64
C ASP A 129 -18.99 -4.55 -13.84
N SER A 130 -19.96 -5.08 -13.10
CA SER A 130 -20.35 -6.48 -13.15
C SER A 130 -20.80 -6.94 -14.55
N ASN A 131 -21.35 -6.04 -15.37
CA ASN A 131 -21.73 -6.35 -16.76
C ASN A 131 -20.50 -6.56 -17.64
N LEU A 132 -19.43 -5.80 -17.41
CA LEU A 132 -18.17 -5.97 -18.14
C LEU A 132 -17.38 -7.18 -17.66
N VAL A 133 -17.40 -7.47 -16.35
CA VAL A 133 -16.75 -8.68 -15.79
C VAL A 133 -17.39 -9.96 -16.34
N SER A 134 -18.73 -10.00 -16.42
CA SER A 134 -19.47 -11.13 -17.00
C SER A 134 -19.19 -11.33 -18.50
N ARG A 135 -18.95 -10.24 -19.23
CA ARG A 135 -18.60 -10.30 -20.67
C ARG A 135 -17.14 -10.66 -20.89
N ALA A 136 -16.22 -10.18 -20.05
CA ALA A 136 -14.79 -10.49 -20.13
C ALA A 136 -14.50 -11.97 -19.85
N SER A 137 -15.27 -12.61 -18.96
CA SER A 137 -15.19 -14.05 -18.74
C SER A 137 -15.72 -14.88 -19.92
N SER A 138 -16.61 -14.31 -20.75
CA SER A 138 -17.13 -14.94 -21.98
C SER A 138 -16.23 -14.75 -23.20
N VAL A 139 -15.50 -13.64 -23.29
CA VAL A 139 -14.64 -13.30 -24.43
C VAL A 139 -13.18 -13.70 -24.13
N LYS A 140 -12.65 -14.70 -24.86
CA LYS A 140 -11.21 -15.04 -24.90
C LYS A 140 -10.40 -13.94 -25.61
N GLY A 141 -10.39 -12.72 -25.05
CA GLY A 141 -9.55 -11.61 -25.49
C GLY A 141 -8.18 -11.62 -24.83
N PRO A 142 -7.16 -10.96 -25.40
CA PRO A 142 -5.85 -10.89 -24.79
C PRO A 142 -5.93 -10.13 -23.47
N SER A 143 -5.48 -10.75 -22.37
CA SER A 143 -5.39 -10.10 -21.07
C SER A 143 -4.40 -8.93 -21.14
N VAL A 144 -4.88 -7.69 -21.03
CA VAL A 144 -4.00 -6.52 -20.94
C VAL A 144 -3.48 -6.43 -19.52
N SER A 145 -2.21 -6.80 -19.33
CA SER A 145 -1.47 -6.59 -18.09
C SER A 145 -0.58 -5.36 -18.26
N VAL A 146 -0.88 -4.28 -17.52
CA VAL A 146 0.04 -3.14 -17.43
C VAL A 146 1.10 -3.50 -16.39
N ARG A 147 2.20 -4.09 -16.85
CA ARG A 147 3.41 -4.28 -16.04
C ARG A 147 4.40 -3.18 -16.38
N GLY A 148 4.76 -2.38 -15.37
CA GLY A 148 6.01 -1.61 -15.44
C GLY A 148 7.17 -2.60 -15.37
N VAL A 149 8.12 -2.50 -16.30
CA VAL A 149 9.30 -3.37 -16.52
C VAL A 149 9.06 -4.48 -17.57
N GLY A 150 9.74 -4.32 -18.71
CA GLY A 150 9.58 -5.07 -19.95
C GLY A 150 10.13 -6.49 -19.90
N VAL A 151 9.31 -7.43 -19.45
CA VAL A 151 9.53 -8.86 -19.65
C VAL A 151 8.23 -9.48 -20.18
N ASN A 152 8.28 -9.99 -21.42
CA ASN A 152 7.17 -10.72 -22.03
C ASN A 152 7.11 -12.14 -21.44
N LEU A 153 6.15 -12.36 -20.52
CA LEU A 153 5.83 -13.68 -19.98
C LEU A 153 4.45 -14.14 -20.50
N PRO A 154 4.23 -15.46 -20.68
CA PRO A 154 2.93 -16.00 -21.09
C PRO A 154 1.80 -15.53 -20.16
N ALA A 155 0.60 -15.38 -20.72
CA ALA A 155 -0.60 -15.17 -19.91
C ALA A 155 -0.72 -16.31 -18.89
N LYS A 156 -0.87 -15.96 -17.60
CA LYS A 156 -0.92 -16.87 -16.43
C LYS A 156 0.42 -17.40 -15.89
N SER A 157 1.57 -16.91 -16.34
CA SER A 157 2.87 -17.22 -15.71
C SER A 157 3.12 -16.32 -14.49
N LEU A 158 3.41 -16.93 -13.34
CA LEU A 158 4.03 -16.23 -12.22
C LEU A 158 5.48 -15.87 -12.60
N ALA A 159 5.92 -14.68 -12.22
CA ALA A 159 7.33 -14.31 -12.37
C ALA A 159 8.19 -15.33 -11.59
N PRO A 160 9.34 -15.76 -12.13
CA PRO A 160 10.31 -16.51 -11.33
C PRO A 160 10.70 -15.63 -10.14
N CYS A 161 10.41 -16.09 -8.92
CA CYS A 161 11.08 -15.55 -7.74
C CYS A 161 12.58 -15.74 -7.98
N ALA A 162 13.36 -14.66 -7.97
CA ALA A 162 14.80 -14.76 -7.94
C ALA A 162 15.19 -15.48 -6.64
N THR A 163 15.42 -16.79 -6.74
CA THR A 163 16.07 -17.54 -5.66
C THR A 163 17.44 -16.92 -5.41
N PRO A 164 17.87 -16.76 -4.15
CA PRO A 164 19.22 -16.30 -3.88
C PRO A 164 20.19 -17.32 -4.46
N THR A 165 21.07 -16.86 -5.36
CA THR A 165 22.18 -17.66 -5.87
C THR A 165 23.05 -18.09 -4.69
N GLU A 166 23.02 -19.38 -4.35
CA GLU A 166 24.05 -19.98 -3.50
C GLU A 166 25.38 -19.92 -4.27
N LEU A 167 26.31 -19.10 -3.77
CA LEU A 167 27.71 -19.14 -4.18
C LEU A 167 28.36 -20.34 -3.51
N THR A 168 28.48 -21.45 -4.24
CA THR A 168 29.44 -22.51 -3.90
C THR A 168 30.83 -22.04 -4.29
N SER A 169 31.72 -21.94 -3.30
CA SER A 169 33.16 -21.76 -3.50
C SER A 169 33.87 -23.09 -3.25
N ASN A 170 34.56 -23.62 -4.27
CA ASN A 170 35.69 -24.53 -4.10
C ASN A 170 36.93 -23.75 -3.64
#